data_AF-A0AAN2PLW6-F1
#
_entry.id   AF-A0AAN2PLW6-F1
#
_cell.length_a   1.000
_cell.length_b   1.000
_cell.length_c   1.000
_cell.angle_alpha   90.00
_cell.angle_beta   90.00
_cell.angle_gamma   90.00
#
_symmetry.space_group_name_H-M   'P 1'
#
loop_
_entity.id
_entity.type
_entity.pdbx_description
1 polymer ?
#
loop_
_entity_poly.entity_id
_entity_poly.type
_entity_poly.pdbx_seq_one_letter_code
_entity_poly.pdbx_strand_id
1 'polypeptide(L)'
;MKKIMTIALLSILTLSGCSALEEVNSSLEYADDATEYVNTVQDFANEVPAMSQDAITNAETRANLEKELELMKTEIEEFNATEPPKIAEGIHEKIVSSNQQLSDGIELYLNNIEKGQIDPKALEDSEIMKSIDNITGLAKQIEELGN
;
A
#
# COMPACT_ATOMS: atom_id res chain seq x y z
N MET A 1 50.01 33.20 -38.80
CA MET A 1 50.54 31.87 -38.37
C MET A 1 50.30 31.72 -36.87
N LYS A 2 49.77 30.55 -36.47
CA LYS A 2 49.62 30.00 -35.09
C LYS A 2 48.66 30.79 -34.16
N LYS A 3 47.37 30.44 -34.11
CA LYS A 3 46.74 29.38 -33.28
C LYS A 3 47.20 29.46 -31.82
N ILE A 4 46.32 29.85 -30.89
CA ILE A 4 45.94 29.05 -29.71
C ILE A 4 44.49 29.40 -29.35
N MET A 5 43.72 28.33 -29.17
CA MET A 5 42.28 28.25 -29.05
C MET A 5 41.98 28.14 -27.55
N THR A 6 41.37 29.16 -26.94
CA THR A 6 40.96 29.10 -25.52
C THR A 6 39.58 28.45 -25.46
N ILE A 7 39.60 27.12 -25.37
CA ILE A 7 38.47 26.28 -24.99
C ILE A 7 38.03 26.72 -23.59
N ALA A 8 36.83 27.31 -23.51
CA ALA A 8 36.13 27.48 -22.24
C ALA A 8 35.71 26.08 -21.78
N LEU A 9 36.39 25.61 -20.75
CA LEU A 9 36.17 24.32 -20.12
C LEU A 9 34.75 24.31 -19.54
N LEU A 10 33.94 23.38 -20.06
CA LEU A 10 32.64 22.98 -19.55
C LEU A 10 32.78 22.62 -18.07
N SER A 11 32.26 23.47 -17.19
CA SER A 11 31.97 23.09 -15.80
C SER A 11 30.69 22.27 -15.80
N ILE A 12 30.81 20.99 -16.16
CA ILE A 12 29.79 19.99 -15.79
C ILE A 12 29.91 19.84 -14.28
N LEU A 13 29.12 20.62 -13.55
CA LEU A 13 28.80 20.32 -12.16
C LEU A 13 28.00 19.02 -12.19
N THR A 14 28.69 17.90 -12.14
CA THR A 14 28.06 16.62 -11.81
C THR A 14 27.58 16.77 -10.36
N LEU A 15 26.29 17.07 -10.20
CA LEU A 15 25.51 16.83 -9.00
C LEU A 15 25.40 15.31 -8.78
N SER A 16 26.54 14.65 -8.58
CA SER A 16 26.61 13.26 -8.16
C SER A 16 26.72 13.26 -6.64
N GLY A 17 25.64 13.67 -6.00
CA GLY A 17 25.51 13.72 -4.55
C GLY A 17 24.11 13.26 -4.15
N CYS A 18 23.83 11.96 -4.22
CA CYS A 18 22.86 11.37 -3.29
C CYS A 18 23.50 11.52 -1.91
N SER A 19 23.10 12.56 -1.18
CA SER A 19 23.58 12.75 0.18
C SER A 19 22.88 11.73 1.08
N ALA A 20 23.63 11.09 1.99
CA ALA A 20 23.05 10.17 2.98
C ALA A 20 21.96 10.84 3.86
N LEU A 21 21.92 12.18 3.90
CA LEU A 21 20.93 12.95 4.64
C LEU A 21 19.57 13.01 3.90
N GLU A 22 19.57 12.96 2.57
CA GLU A 22 18.35 12.88 1.74
C GLU A 22 17.72 11.48 1.84
N GLU A 23 18.54 10.43 1.83
CA GLU A 23 18.09 9.03 2.00
C GLU A 23 17.45 8.76 3.38
N VAL A 24 17.98 9.38 4.45
CA VAL A 24 17.39 9.27 5.80
C VAL A 24 16.02 9.93 5.88
N ASN A 25 15.85 11.14 5.32
CA ASN A 25 14.57 11.82 5.33
C ASN A 25 13.51 11.04 4.54
N SER A 26 13.87 10.49 3.37
CA SER A 26 12.97 9.66 2.57
C SER A 26 12.61 8.33 3.26
N SER A 27 13.50 7.78 4.09
CA SER A 27 13.22 6.56 4.86
C SER A 27 12.23 6.79 5.98
N LEU A 28 12.32 7.94 6.67
CA LEU A 28 11.38 8.33 7.71
C LEU A 28 9.99 8.63 7.11
N GLU A 29 9.93 9.41 6.04
CA GLU A 29 8.67 9.74 5.34
C GLU A 29 7.96 8.47 4.85
N TYR A 30 8.69 7.56 4.20
CA TYR A 30 8.15 6.27 3.78
C TYR A 30 7.66 5.43 4.96
N ALA A 31 8.39 5.43 6.09
CA ALA A 31 7.99 4.67 7.27
C ALA A 31 6.67 5.19 7.87
N ASP A 32 6.48 6.52 7.90
CA ASP A 32 5.25 7.15 8.35
C ASP A 32 4.08 6.80 7.42
N ASP A 33 4.25 6.97 6.10
CA ASP A 33 3.22 6.65 5.10
C ASP A 33 2.83 5.17 5.12
N ALA A 34 3.82 4.27 5.20
CA ALA A 34 3.57 2.83 5.29
C ALA A 34 2.92 2.43 6.62
N THR A 35 3.22 3.14 7.71
CA THR A 35 2.54 2.91 8.99
C THR A 35 1.08 3.35 8.92
N GLU A 36 0.79 4.50 8.31
CA GLU A 36 -0.58 4.97 8.07
C GLU A 36 -1.35 3.95 7.22
N TYR A 37 -0.78 3.49 6.11
CA TYR A 37 -1.40 2.47 5.26
C TYR A 37 -1.69 1.17 6.01
N VAL A 38 -0.75 0.67 6.81
CA VAL A 38 -0.96 -0.54 7.62
C VAL A 38 -2.10 -0.35 8.63
N ASN A 39 -2.24 0.83 9.22
CA ASN A 39 -3.35 1.13 10.11
C ASN A 39 -4.69 1.13 9.34
N THR A 40 -4.74 1.72 8.15
CA THR A 40 -5.92 1.65 7.27
C THR A 40 -6.33 0.21 6.97
N VAL A 41 -5.36 -0.65 6.61
CA VAL A 41 -5.62 -2.09 6.37
C VAL A 41 -6.11 -2.80 7.65
N GLN A 42 -5.58 -2.41 8.81
CA GLN A 42 -6.00 -2.97 10.09
C GLN A 42 -7.42 -2.55 10.47
N ASP A 43 -7.80 -1.30 10.23
CA ASP A 43 -9.15 -0.79 10.48
C ASP A 43 -10.16 -1.49 9.56
N PHE A 44 -9.83 -1.62 8.27
CA PHE A 44 -10.59 -2.41 7.31
C PHE A 44 -10.84 -3.85 7.81
N ALA A 45 -9.80 -4.51 8.33
CA ALA A 45 -9.91 -5.86 8.89
C ALA A 45 -10.88 -5.96 10.07
N ASN A 46 -10.97 -4.90 10.87
CA ASN A 46 -11.82 -4.86 12.06
C ASN A 46 -13.28 -4.58 11.72
N GLU A 47 -13.54 -3.78 10.68
CA GLU A 47 -14.87 -3.28 10.36
C GLU A 47 -15.64 -4.18 9.40
N VAL A 48 -14.98 -4.65 8.34
CA VAL A 48 -15.63 -5.37 7.23
C VAL A 48 -16.32 -6.66 7.65
N PRO A 49 -15.79 -7.50 8.57
CA PRO A 49 -16.49 -8.70 9.01
C PRO A 49 -17.86 -8.42 9.62
N ALA A 50 -17.98 -7.38 10.44
CA ALA A 50 -19.26 -6.99 11.05
C ALA A 50 -20.22 -6.43 9.99
N MET A 51 -19.75 -5.54 9.11
CA MET A 51 -20.54 -5.01 8.00
C MET A 51 -21.06 -6.14 7.10
N SER A 52 -20.23 -7.14 6.83
CA SER A 52 -20.57 -8.31 6.04
C SER A 52 -21.72 -9.12 6.63
N GLN A 53 -21.75 -9.31 7.95
CA GLN A 53 -22.83 -10.06 8.63
C GLN A 53 -24.16 -9.31 8.51
N ASP A 54 -24.13 -8.00 8.73
CA ASP A 54 -25.31 -7.14 8.71
C ASP A 54 -25.86 -6.93 7.29
N ALA A 55 -24.99 -6.88 6.28
CA ALA A 55 -25.33 -6.65 4.87
C ALA A 55 -26.27 -7.71 4.27
N ILE A 56 -26.35 -8.91 4.87
CA ILE A 56 -27.27 -9.98 4.46
C ILE A 56 -28.73 -9.51 4.54
N THR A 57 -29.06 -8.75 5.59
CA THR A 57 -30.45 -8.35 5.87
C THR A 57 -30.67 -6.84 5.81
N ASN A 58 -29.60 -6.05 5.82
CA ASN A 58 -29.65 -4.61 5.75
C ASN A 58 -29.07 -4.09 4.43
N ALA A 59 -29.92 -3.49 3.58
CA ALA A 59 -29.52 -2.92 2.30
C ALA A 59 -28.60 -1.69 2.43
N GLU A 60 -28.75 -0.90 3.49
CA GLU A 60 -27.87 0.25 3.76
C GLU A 60 -26.48 -0.25 4.16
N THR A 61 -26.40 -1.23 5.06
CA THR A 61 -25.11 -1.81 5.44
C THR A 61 -24.43 -2.50 4.26
N ARG A 62 -25.19 -3.14 3.35
CA ARG A 62 -24.63 -3.70 2.12
C ARG A 62 -23.99 -2.63 1.23
N ALA A 63 -24.65 -1.49 1.05
CA ALA A 63 -24.07 -0.39 0.27
C ALA A 63 -22.82 0.19 0.93
N ASN A 64 -22.80 0.26 2.27
CA ASN A 64 -21.60 0.69 3.02
C ASN A 64 -20.45 -0.32 2.89
N LEU A 65 -20.75 -1.62 2.94
CA LEU A 65 -19.76 -2.68 2.73
C LEU A 65 -19.14 -2.59 1.33
N GLU A 66 -19.96 -2.45 0.28
CA GLU A 66 -19.47 -2.27 -1.10
C GLU A 66 -18.54 -1.04 -1.21
N LYS A 67 -18.93 0.07 -0.56
CA LYS A 67 -18.12 1.28 -0.53
C LYS A 67 -16.77 1.05 0.18
N GLU A 68 -16.78 0.39 1.33
CA GLU A 68 -15.56 0.14 2.11
C GLU A 68 -14.57 -0.76 1.35
N LEU A 69 -15.10 -1.77 0.65
CA LEU A 69 -14.33 -2.64 -0.23
C LEU A 69 -13.65 -1.86 -1.37
N GLU A 70 -14.38 -0.96 -2.05
CA GLU A 70 -13.80 -0.14 -3.12
C GLU A 70 -12.84 0.94 -2.61
N LEU A 71 -13.10 1.48 -1.42
CA LEU A 71 -12.15 2.39 -0.76
C LEU A 71 -10.83 1.69 -0.49
N MET A 72 -10.85 0.48 0.09
CA MET A 72 -9.61 -0.28 0.32
C MET A 72 -8.87 -0.60 -0.99
N LYS A 73 -9.57 -0.87 -2.10
CA LYS A 73 -8.92 -1.00 -3.41
C LYS A 73 -8.22 0.28 -3.84
N THR A 74 -8.82 1.44 -3.57
CA THR A 74 -8.21 2.75 -3.87
C THR A 74 -6.96 2.98 -3.02
N GLU A 75 -7.03 2.74 -1.70
CA GLU A 75 -5.89 2.84 -0.79
C GLU A 75 -4.73 1.90 -1.18
N ILE A 76 -5.05 0.68 -1.66
CA ILE A 76 -4.07 -0.25 -2.24
C ILE A 76 -3.37 0.36 -3.45
N GLU A 77 -4.13 0.91 -4.40
CA GLU A 77 -3.58 1.50 -5.62
C GLU A 77 -2.68 2.70 -5.31
N GLU A 78 -3.10 3.55 -4.38
CA GLU A 78 -2.35 4.71 -3.93
C GLU A 78 -1.04 4.29 -3.25
N PHE A 79 -1.07 3.34 -2.31
CA PHE A 79 0.13 2.84 -1.65
C PHE A 79 1.09 2.15 -2.63
N ASN A 80 0.57 1.33 -3.55
CA ASN A 80 1.39 0.63 -4.54
C ASN A 80 2.10 1.58 -5.51
N ALA A 81 1.61 2.81 -5.67
CA ALA A 81 2.21 3.83 -6.52
C ALA A 81 3.30 4.64 -5.81
N THR A 82 3.51 4.43 -4.51
CA THR A 82 4.59 5.09 -3.76
C THR A 82 5.96 4.59 -4.23
N GLU A 83 6.92 5.49 -4.34
CA GLU A 83 8.31 5.13 -4.66
C GLU A 83 9.06 4.86 -3.35
N PRO A 84 9.51 3.62 -3.08
CA PRO A 84 10.21 3.32 -1.85
C PRO A 84 11.67 3.82 -1.91
N PRO A 85 12.25 4.30 -0.79
CA PRO A 85 13.69 4.45 -0.70
C PRO A 85 14.37 3.09 -0.76
N LYS A 86 15.65 3.07 -1.16
CA LYS A 86 16.40 1.83 -1.41
C LYS A 86 16.40 0.84 -0.24
N ILE A 87 16.45 1.35 1.00
CA ILE A 87 16.42 0.53 2.21
C ILE A 87 15.06 -0.17 2.43
N ALA A 88 13.98 0.38 1.87
CA ALA A 88 12.61 -0.10 2.04
C ALA A 88 12.09 -0.92 0.84
N GLU A 89 12.79 -0.97 -0.30
CA GLU A 89 12.39 -1.70 -1.51
C GLU A 89 11.86 -3.11 -1.20
N GLY A 90 12.60 -3.89 -0.41
CA GLY A 90 12.20 -5.27 -0.08
C GLY A 90 11.00 -5.39 0.86
N ILE A 91 10.67 -4.36 1.65
CA ILE A 91 9.44 -4.32 2.45
C ILE A 91 8.28 -3.88 1.55
N HIS A 92 8.49 -2.85 0.74
CA HIS A 92 7.53 -2.34 -0.23
C HIS A 92 7.04 -3.44 -1.17
N GLU A 93 7.95 -4.22 -1.76
CA GLU A 93 7.60 -5.35 -2.64
C GLU A 93 6.71 -6.41 -1.95
N LYS A 94 6.93 -6.67 -0.66
CA LYS A 94 6.08 -7.61 0.10
C LYS A 94 4.68 -7.05 0.33
N ILE A 95 4.59 -5.75 0.62
CA ILE A 95 3.29 -5.07 0.77
C ILE A 95 2.56 -5.09 -0.57
N VAL A 96 3.20 -4.67 -1.67
CA VAL A 96 2.61 -4.69 -3.02
C VAL A 96 2.14 -6.09 -3.41
N SER A 97 2.93 -7.13 -3.15
CA SER A 97 2.52 -8.51 -3.43
C SER A 97 1.30 -8.94 -2.61
N SER A 98 1.20 -8.52 -1.35
CA SER A 98 0.06 -8.83 -0.48
C SER A 98 -1.16 -7.99 -0.88
N ASN A 99 -0.95 -6.75 -1.29
CA ASN A 99 -1.97 -5.83 -1.80
C ASN A 99 -2.63 -6.37 -3.07
N GLN A 100 -1.86 -7.01 -3.96
CA GLN A 100 -2.43 -7.67 -5.13
C GLN A 100 -3.42 -8.78 -4.72
N GLN A 101 -3.03 -9.61 -3.76
CA GLN A 101 -3.88 -10.69 -3.25
C GLN A 101 -5.12 -10.15 -2.52
N LEU A 102 -4.94 -9.08 -1.75
CA LEU A 102 -6.03 -8.38 -1.07
C LEU A 102 -7.03 -7.80 -2.09
N SER A 103 -6.55 -7.09 -3.10
CA SER A 103 -7.36 -6.49 -4.16
C SER A 103 -8.13 -7.55 -4.94
N ASP A 104 -7.48 -8.66 -5.34
CA ASP A 104 -8.13 -9.77 -6.03
C ASP A 104 -9.23 -10.42 -5.16
N GLY A 105 -8.96 -10.57 -3.86
CA GLY A 105 -9.92 -11.08 -2.90
C GLY A 105 -11.13 -10.15 -2.76
N ILE A 106 -10.90 -8.85 -2.61
CA ILE A 106 -11.94 -7.83 -2.52
C ILE A 106 -12.80 -7.83 -3.77
N GLU A 107 -12.19 -7.85 -4.95
CA GLU A 107 -12.88 -7.92 -6.24
C GLU A 107 -13.77 -9.15 -6.33
N LEU A 108 -13.27 -10.33 -5.93
CA LEU A 108 -14.09 -11.55 -5.87
C LEU A 108 -15.28 -11.39 -4.92
N TYR A 109 -15.07 -10.74 -3.78
CA TYR A 109 -16.11 -10.55 -2.78
C TYR A 109 -17.20 -9.58 -3.26
N LEU A 110 -16.81 -8.44 -3.86
CA LEU A 110 -17.72 -7.51 -4.54
C LEU A 110 -18.57 -8.23 -5.59
N ASN A 111 -17.95 -9.03 -6.45
CA ASN A 111 -18.63 -9.84 -7.45
C ASN A 111 -19.66 -10.82 -6.86
N ASN A 112 -19.46 -11.30 -5.63
CA ASN A 112 -20.42 -12.15 -4.94
C ASN A 112 -21.58 -11.33 -4.35
N ILE A 113 -21.29 -10.14 -3.81
CA ILE A 113 -22.32 -9.20 -3.34
C ILE A 113 -23.28 -8.85 -4.47
N GLU A 114 -22.77 -8.51 -5.66
CA GLU A 114 -23.60 -8.20 -6.84
C GLU A 114 -24.53 -9.35 -7.26
N LYS A 115 -24.09 -10.59 -7.06
CA LYS A 115 -24.89 -11.80 -7.33
C LYS A 115 -25.87 -12.14 -6.20
N GLY A 116 -25.90 -11.35 -5.13
CA GLY A 116 -26.70 -11.60 -3.93
C GLY A 116 -26.17 -12.75 -3.07
N GLN A 117 -24.88 -13.08 -3.20
CA GLN A 117 -24.20 -14.19 -2.54
C GLN A 117 -23.26 -13.69 -1.44
N ILE A 118 -23.77 -12.88 -0.52
CA ILE A 118 -22.99 -12.41 0.63
C ILE A 118 -22.77 -13.59 1.59
N ASP A 119 -21.52 -13.97 1.78
CA ASP A 119 -21.12 -15.01 2.72
C ASP A 119 -20.01 -14.49 3.64
N PRO A 120 -20.34 -14.09 4.88
CA PRO A 120 -19.36 -13.64 5.85
C PRO A 120 -18.30 -14.70 6.19
N LYS A 121 -18.62 -15.99 6.05
CA LYS A 121 -17.64 -17.06 6.28
C LYS A 121 -16.64 -17.16 5.14
N ALA A 122 -17.09 -16.92 3.91
CA ALA A 122 -16.18 -16.83 2.79
C ALA A 122 -15.17 -15.68 2.99
N LEU A 123 -15.57 -14.56 3.58
CA LEU A 123 -14.67 -13.45 3.93
C LEU A 123 -13.67 -13.84 5.03
N GLU A 124 -14.12 -14.41 6.14
CA GLU A 124 -13.25 -14.82 7.27
C GLU A 124 -12.17 -15.83 6.85
N ASP A 125 -12.51 -16.78 5.98
CA ASP A 125 -11.60 -17.83 5.50
C ASP A 125 -10.84 -17.44 4.21
N SER A 126 -11.06 -16.22 3.69
CA SER A 126 -10.55 -15.81 2.38
C SER A 126 -9.06 -15.46 2.38
N GLU A 127 -8.53 -15.33 1.17
CA GLU A 127 -7.25 -14.69 0.90
C GLU A 127 -7.23 -13.21 1.33
N ILE A 128 -8.39 -12.54 1.54
CA ILE A 128 -8.45 -11.16 2.07
C ILE A 128 -7.83 -11.11 3.47
N MET A 129 -8.32 -11.95 4.41
CA MET A 129 -7.82 -11.96 5.79
C MET A 129 -6.35 -12.37 5.86
N LYS A 130 -5.92 -13.35 5.04
CA LYS A 130 -4.51 -13.73 4.96
C LYS A 130 -3.62 -12.60 4.45
N SER A 131 -4.09 -11.84 3.47
CA SER A 131 -3.34 -10.71 2.90
C SER A 131 -3.22 -9.58 3.91
N ILE A 132 -4.29 -9.30 4.67
CA ILE A 132 -4.29 -8.37 5.80
C ILE A 132 -3.26 -8.79 6.86
N ASP A 133 -3.25 -10.06 7.27
CA ASP A 133 -2.28 -10.57 8.24
C ASP A 133 -0.84 -10.41 7.74
N ASN A 134 -0.61 -10.66 6.45
CA ASN A 134 0.70 -10.46 5.83
C ASN A 134 1.15 -8.99 5.85
N ILE A 135 0.25 -8.06 5.54
CA ILE A 135 0.54 -6.62 5.52
C ILE A 135 0.80 -6.11 6.96
N THR A 136 -0.14 -6.38 7.87
CA THR A 136 -0.05 -5.94 9.27
C THR A 136 1.12 -6.58 10.02
N GLY A 137 1.52 -7.80 9.65
CA GLY A 137 2.73 -8.45 10.16
C GLY A 137 4.04 -7.74 9.80
N LEU A 138 4.03 -6.81 8.83
CA LEU A 138 5.19 -5.99 8.46
C LEU A 138 5.33 -4.72 9.31
N ALA A 139 4.34 -4.36 10.13
CA ALA A 139 4.31 -3.12 10.93
C ALA A 139 5.63 -2.86 11.68
N LYS A 140 6.16 -3.88 12.34
CA LYS A 140 7.43 -3.76 13.08
C LYS A 140 8.63 -3.47 12.17
N GLN A 141 8.69 -4.11 11.00
CA GLN A 141 9.78 -3.87 10.04
C GLN A 141 9.69 -2.45 9.46
N ILE A 142 8.48 -1.92 9.29
CA ILE A 142 8.24 -0.54 8.87
C ILE A 142 8.68 0.44 9.95
N GLU A 143 8.31 0.21 11.21
CA GLU A 143 8.75 1.03 12.35
C GLU A 143 10.28 1.08 12.45
N GLU A 144 10.97 -0.03 12.18
CA GLU A 144 12.44 -0.11 12.16
C GLU A 144 13.09 0.75 11.04
N LEU A 145 12.35 1.18 10.00
CA LEU A 145 12.85 2.08 8.96
C LEU A 145 12.91 3.55 9.40
N GLY A 146 12.04 3.94 10.34
CA GLY A 146 11.99 5.31 10.88
C GLY A 146 12.96 5.56 12.04
N ASN A 147 13.71 4.54 12.47
CA ASN A 147 14.58 4.56 13.65
C ASN A 147 16.08 4.65 13.33
#